data_AF-A0A8T5UF86-F1
#
_entry.id   AF-A0A8T5UF86-F1
#
_cell.length_a   1.000
_cell.length_b   1.000
_cell.length_c   1.000
_cell.angle_alpha   90.00
_cell.angle_beta   90.00
_cell.angle_gamma   90.00
#
_symmetry.space_group_name_H-M   'P 1'
#
loop_
_entity.id
_entity.type
_entity.pdbx_description
1 polymer ?
#
loop_
_entity_poly.entity_id
_entity_poly.type
_entity_poly.pdbx_seq_one_letter_code
_entity_poly.pdbx_strand_id
1 'polypeptide(L)'
;MNEKNMFPDYQPKITPDTIEDYQRTPSNVYKLIEEIGEPDINNLNTIIIHFLKYKKAAENNPGGTQKGNVALGADKDQYFPSEEELLVSELGKLISQVIESYSKQQMRTLKLKHQIEPQRFSYHEIIFRHVDVMGSGRFFYAEKAQKETIIDL
;
A
#
# COMPACT_ATOMS: atom_id res chain seq x y z
N MET A 1 -13.00 25.51 23.17
CA MET A 1 -13.97 24.44 23.48
C MET A 1 -13.28 23.11 23.21
N ASN A 2 -13.22 22.21 24.19
CA ASN A 2 -12.53 20.92 24.00
C ASN A 2 -13.41 20.02 23.13
N GLU A 3 -12.90 19.47 22.02
CA GLU A 3 -13.68 18.64 21.07
C GLU A 3 -14.36 17.44 21.75
N LYS A 4 -13.71 16.89 22.79
CA LYS A 4 -14.28 15.85 23.67
C LYS A 4 -15.61 16.20 24.34
N ASN A 5 -15.90 17.49 24.56
CA ASN A 5 -17.13 17.92 25.22
C ASN A 5 -18.33 18.00 24.26
N MET A 6 -18.11 17.97 22.94
CA MET A 6 -19.18 18.04 21.94
C MET A 6 -19.50 16.66 21.34
N PHE A 7 -18.53 15.75 21.31
CA PHE A 7 -18.69 14.40 20.77
C PHE A 7 -18.01 13.38 21.72
N PRO A 8 -18.70 12.96 22.80
CA PRO A 8 -18.11 12.10 23.82
C PRO A 8 -17.67 10.73 23.28
N ASP A 9 -18.29 10.26 22.19
CA ASP A 9 -17.97 8.98 21.54
C ASP A 9 -16.91 9.13 20.42
N TYR A 10 -16.47 10.36 20.10
CA TYR A 10 -15.48 10.56 19.06
C TYR A 10 -14.08 10.17 19.55
N GLN A 11 -13.49 9.20 18.87
CA GLN A 11 -12.10 8.79 19.06
C GLN A 11 -11.29 9.11 17.79
N PRO A 12 -10.29 10.01 17.86
CA PRO A 12 -9.42 10.28 16.72
C PRO A 12 -8.60 9.03 16.40
N LYS A 13 -8.42 8.74 15.10
CA LYS A 13 -7.49 7.69 14.67
C LYS A 13 -6.07 8.22 14.85
N ILE A 14 -5.29 7.50 15.65
CA ILE A 14 -3.88 7.80 15.91
C ILE A 14 -2.92 6.84 15.21
N THR A 15 -3.46 5.77 14.61
CA THR A 15 -2.69 4.80 13.82
C THR A 15 -2.58 5.25 12.36
N PRO A 16 -1.54 4.86 11.63
CA PRO A 16 -1.44 5.15 10.20
C PRO A 16 -2.67 4.65 9.42
N ASP A 17 -3.03 5.35 8.36
CA ASP A 17 -4.06 4.92 7.42
C ASP A 17 -3.50 3.80 6.54
N THR A 18 -4.19 2.67 6.51
CA THR A 18 -3.77 1.48 5.77
C THR A 18 -4.76 1.14 4.66
N ILE A 19 -4.39 0.17 3.84
CA ILE A 19 -5.30 -0.40 2.85
C ILE A 19 -6.56 -0.99 3.52
N GLU A 20 -6.46 -1.55 4.74
CA GLU A 20 -7.58 -2.06 5.55
C GLU A 20 -8.61 -0.99 5.86
N ASP A 21 -8.13 0.22 6.18
CA ASP A 21 -9.00 1.35 6.42
C ASP A 21 -9.75 1.78 5.14
N TYR A 22 -9.06 1.71 3.99
CA TYR A 22 -9.59 2.08 2.68
C TYR A 22 -10.56 1.05 2.09
N GLN A 23 -10.19 -0.24 2.05
CA GLN A 23 -11.05 -1.32 1.57
C GLN A 23 -11.77 -2.00 2.73
N ARG A 24 -12.97 -1.51 3.06
CA ARG A 24 -13.85 -2.07 4.11
C ARG A 24 -14.44 -3.45 3.79
N THR A 25 -14.13 -4.01 2.63
CA THR A 25 -14.64 -5.31 2.15
C THR A 25 -13.48 -6.29 1.92
N PRO A 26 -13.71 -7.61 2.03
CA PRO A 26 -12.70 -8.61 1.70
C PRO A 26 -12.17 -8.39 0.27
N SER A 27 -10.87 -8.13 0.15
CA SER A 27 -10.14 -8.00 -1.11
C SER A 27 -9.20 -9.18 -1.29
N ASN A 28 -8.87 -9.54 -2.54
CA ASN A 28 -7.81 -10.53 -2.78
C ASN A 28 -6.44 -9.98 -2.41
N VAL A 29 -6.30 -8.66 -2.23
CA VAL A 29 -5.07 -8.04 -1.68
C VAL A 29 -4.73 -8.65 -0.33
N TYR A 30 -5.69 -8.69 0.60
CA TYR A 30 -5.47 -9.26 1.94
C TYR A 30 -5.14 -10.73 1.89
N LYS A 31 -5.91 -11.50 1.11
CA LYS A 31 -5.71 -12.94 0.98
C LYS A 31 -4.30 -13.23 0.49
N LEU A 32 -3.84 -12.50 -0.52
CA LEU A 32 -2.51 -12.71 -1.06
C LEU A 32 -1.41 -12.31 -0.06
N ILE A 33 -1.54 -11.18 0.62
CA ILE A 33 -0.55 -10.73 1.61
C ILE A 33 -0.47 -11.73 2.77
N GLU A 34 -1.62 -12.23 3.24
CA GLU A 34 -1.70 -13.26 4.28
C GLU A 34 -1.11 -14.61 3.81
N GLU A 35 -1.39 -15.03 2.57
CA GLU A 35 -0.83 -16.24 1.97
C GLU A 35 0.70 -16.18 1.81
N ILE A 36 1.26 -15.00 1.52
CA ILE A 36 2.71 -14.78 1.48
C ILE A 36 3.32 -14.86 2.88
N GLY A 37 2.63 -14.33 3.89
CA GLY A 37 3.09 -14.27 5.27
C GLY A 37 4.09 -13.14 5.53
N GLU A 38 4.97 -13.32 6.51
CA GLU A 38 5.89 -12.28 6.95
C GLU A 38 6.91 -11.89 5.86
N PRO A 39 7.29 -10.59 5.76
CA PRO A 39 8.31 -10.10 4.85
C PRO A 39 9.71 -10.56 5.32
N ASP A 40 10.05 -11.79 4.96
CA ASP A 40 11.35 -12.42 5.24
C ASP A 40 12.06 -12.85 3.94
N ILE A 41 13.38 -13.05 4.03
CA ILE A 41 14.19 -13.52 2.91
C ILE A 41 13.70 -14.84 2.30
N ASN A 42 13.11 -15.74 3.11
CA ASN A 42 12.57 -17.00 2.61
C ASN A 42 11.36 -16.79 1.68
N ASN A 43 10.61 -15.70 1.89
CA ASN A 43 9.43 -15.35 1.10
C ASN A 43 9.72 -14.37 -0.04
N LEU A 44 10.93 -13.80 -0.10
CA LEU A 44 11.28 -12.74 -1.06
C LEU A 44 11.06 -13.15 -2.52
N ASN A 45 11.43 -14.37 -2.92
CA ASN A 45 11.18 -14.85 -4.28
C ASN A 45 9.68 -14.92 -4.62
N THR A 46 8.86 -15.37 -3.67
CA THR A 46 7.40 -15.41 -3.80
C THR A 46 6.85 -13.99 -3.98
N ILE A 47 7.28 -13.05 -3.13
CA ILE A 47 6.88 -11.64 -3.20
C ILE A 47 7.22 -11.06 -4.58
N ILE A 48 8.43 -11.32 -5.09
CA ILE A 48 8.90 -10.84 -6.39
C ILE A 48 8.07 -11.41 -7.55
N ILE A 49 7.78 -12.71 -7.53
CA ILE A 49 6.95 -13.35 -8.57
C ILE A 49 5.56 -12.70 -8.63
N HIS A 50 4.94 -12.49 -7.46
CA HIS A 50 3.65 -11.82 -7.40
C HIS A 50 3.77 -10.35 -7.84
N PHE A 51 4.81 -9.64 -7.42
CA PHE A 51 5.02 -8.25 -7.81
C PHE A 51 5.09 -8.11 -9.33
N LEU A 52 5.89 -8.94 -10.01
CA LEU A 52 6.02 -8.90 -11.47
C LEU A 52 4.70 -9.26 -12.18
N LYS A 53 3.97 -10.26 -11.67
CA LYS A 53 2.65 -10.65 -12.19
C LYS A 53 1.66 -9.50 -12.10
N TYR A 54 1.53 -8.88 -10.93
CA TYR A 54 0.55 -7.81 -10.71
C TYR A 54 0.98 -6.48 -11.32
N LYS A 55 2.28 -6.22 -11.46
CA LYS A 55 2.78 -5.05 -12.20
C LYS A 55 2.30 -5.06 -13.64
N LYS A 56 2.46 -6.20 -14.32
CA LYS A 56 1.92 -6.37 -15.68
C LYS A 56 0.39 -6.28 -15.72
N ALA A 57 -0.30 -6.78 -14.70
CA ALA A 57 -1.76 -6.69 -14.64
C ALA A 57 -2.24 -5.24 -14.44
N ALA A 58 -1.57 -4.47 -13.57
CA ALA A 58 -1.85 -3.06 -13.31
C ALA A 58 -1.65 -2.17 -14.55
N GLU A 59 -0.69 -2.50 -15.42
CA GLU A 59 -0.52 -1.82 -16.71
C GLU A 59 -1.74 -1.98 -17.63
N ASN A 60 -2.42 -3.12 -17.55
CA ASN A 60 -3.62 -3.41 -18.34
C ASN A 60 -4.91 -2.91 -17.66
N ASN A 61 -4.93 -2.86 -16.33
CA ASN A 61 -6.04 -2.42 -15.51
C ASN A 61 -5.60 -1.29 -14.56
N PRO A 62 -5.26 -0.10 -15.07
CA PRO A 62 -4.88 1.01 -14.21
C PRO A 62 -6.10 1.53 -13.44
N GLY A 63 -5.86 2.06 -12.24
CA GLY A 63 -6.83 2.89 -11.53
C GLY A 63 -7.14 4.19 -12.29
N GLY A 64 -8.10 4.94 -11.78
CA GLY A 64 -8.59 6.14 -12.43
C GLY A 64 -9.00 7.23 -11.45
N THR A 65 -9.05 8.46 -11.93
CA THR A 65 -9.64 9.57 -11.18
C THR A 65 -11.14 9.67 -11.46
N GLN A 66 -11.91 9.99 -10.43
CA GLN A 66 -13.34 10.27 -10.55
C GLN A 66 -13.68 11.51 -9.73
N LYS A 67 -14.82 12.14 -10.03
CA LYS A 67 -15.27 13.31 -9.28
C LYS A 67 -15.51 12.93 -7.82
N GLY A 68 -14.71 13.49 -6.92
CA GLY A 68 -14.86 13.25 -5.48
C GLY A 68 -15.98 14.09 -4.86
N ASN A 69 -16.52 13.60 -3.74
CA ASN A 69 -17.42 14.38 -2.91
C ASN A 69 -16.61 15.30 -1.98
N VAL A 70 -16.35 16.52 -2.44
CA VAL A 70 -15.58 17.54 -1.69
C VAL A 70 -16.25 17.91 -0.35
N ALA A 71 -17.59 17.80 -0.26
CA ALA A 71 -18.30 18.03 1.01
C ALA A 71 -17.96 16.98 2.08
N LEU A 72 -17.44 15.81 1.67
CA LEU A 72 -16.95 14.77 2.57
C LEU A 72 -15.41 14.76 2.69
N GLY A 73 -14.71 15.74 2.10
CA GLY A 73 -13.24 15.83 2.17
C GLY A 73 -12.47 15.05 1.10
N ALA A 74 -13.16 14.55 0.07
CA ALA A 74 -12.51 13.99 -1.11
C ALA A 74 -11.85 15.10 -1.94
N ASP A 75 -10.80 14.77 -2.69
CA ASP A 75 -10.28 15.68 -3.71
C ASP A 75 -11.30 15.86 -4.84
N LYS A 76 -11.20 16.99 -5.58
CA LYS A 76 -12.08 17.24 -6.72
C LYS A 76 -12.00 16.10 -7.75
N ASP A 77 -10.78 15.66 -8.04
CA ASP A 77 -10.45 14.54 -8.92
C ASP A 77 -9.82 13.43 -8.07
N GLN A 78 -10.65 12.73 -7.30
CA GLN A 78 -10.24 11.71 -6.35
C GLN A 78 -9.71 10.47 -7.09
N TYR A 79 -8.54 9.99 -6.68
CA TYR A 79 -7.96 8.77 -7.23
C TYR A 79 -8.60 7.51 -6.63
N PHE A 80 -8.85 6.52 -7.49
CA PHE A 80 -9.34 5.19 -7.15
C PHE A 80 -8.39 4.16 -7.77
N PRO A 81 -7.44 3.60 -7.00
CA PRO A 81 -6.52 2.58 -7.49
C PRO A 81 -7.28 1.31 -7.87
N SER A 82 -6.78 0.60 -8.87
CA SER A 82 -7.22 -0.77 -9.13
C SER A 82 -6.69 -1.73 -8.07
N GLU A 83 -7.26 -2.94 -7.99
CA GLU A 83 -6.78 -3.97 -7.08
C GLU A 83 -5.34 -4.38 -7.41
N GLU A 84 -5.00 -4.42 -8.70
CA GLU A 84 -3.65 -4.69 -9.18
C GLU A 84 -2.65 -3.61 -8.74
N GLU A 85 -3.01 -2.32 -8.80
CA GLU A 85 -2.14 -1.24 -8.33
C GLU A 85 -1.92 -1.29 -6.82
N LEU A 86 -2.98 -1.62 -6.07
CA LEU A 86 -2.87 -1.83 -4.62
C LEU A 86 -1.89 -2.97 -4.32
N LEU A 87 -2.03 -4.10 -5.02
CA LEU A 87 -1.13 -5.25 -4.88
C LEU A 87 0.33 -4.88 -5.21
N VAL A 88 0.56 -4.15 -6.30
CA VAL A 88 1.91 -3.72 -6.67
C VAL A 88 2.52 -2.82 -5.61
N SER A 89 1.74 -1.87 -5.06
CA SER A 89 2.20 -0.99 -3.99
C SER A 89 2.55 -1.77 -2.72
N GLU A 90 1.68 -2.66 -2.26
CA GLU A 90 1.90 -3.44 -1.05
C GLU A 90 3.04 -4.46 -1.20
N LEU A 91 3.12 -5.17 -2.33
CA LEU A 91 4.24 -6.08 -2.61
C LEU A 91 5.56 -5.32 -2.73
N GLY A 92 5.56 -4.13 -3.34
CA GLY A 92 6.73 -3.25 -3.38
C GLY A 92 7.21 -2.86 -1.99
N LYS A 93 6.30 -2.49 -1.08
CA LYS A 93 6.62 -2.22 0.32
C LYS A 93 7.22 -3.43 1.02
N LEU A 94 6.67 -4.63 0.80
CA LEU A 94 7.21 -5.87 1.37
C LEU A 94 8.63 -6.15 0.87
N ILE A 95 8.92 -5.95 -0.43
CA ILE A 95 10.29 -6.08 -0.95
C ILE A 95 11.23 -5.09 -0.24
N SER A 96 10.84 -3.81 -0.13
CA SER A 96 11.63 -2.80 0.57
C SER A 96 11.90 -3.19 2.02
N GLN A 97 10.88 -3.65 2.75
CA GLN A 97 11.00 -4.10 4.14
C GLN A 97 11.98 -5.26 4.29
N VAL A 98 11.92 -6.26 3.41
CA VAL A 98 12.90 -7.36 3.42
C VAL A 98 14.30 -6.81 3.19
N ILE A 99 14.50 -5.91 2.23
CA ILE A 99 15.84 -5.37 1.92
C ILE A 99 16.40 -4.55 3.09
N GLU A 100 15.57 -3.69 3.68
CA GLU A 100 15.96 -2.78 4.77
C GLU A 100 16.21 -3.51 6.09
N SER A 101 15.65 -4.71 6.26
CA SER A 101 15.85 -5.56 7.45
C SER A 101 17.28 -6.11 7.57
N TYR A 102 18.08 -6.08 6.50
CA TYR A 102 19.45 -6.59 6.52
C TYR A 102 20.46 -5.55 6.06
N SER A 103 21.68 -5.63 6.61
CA SER A 103 22.79 -4.85 6.07
C SER A 103 23.10 -5.25 4.62
N LYS A 104 23.70 -4.32 3.86
CA LYS A 104 24.12 -4.58 2.46
C LYS A 104 24.98 -5.84 2.31
N GLN A 105 25.84 -6.13 3.30
CA GLN A 105 26.69 -7.32 3.26
C GLN A 105 25.88 -8.60 3.50
N GLN A 106 25.02 -8.62 4.52
CA GLN A 106 24.13 -9.77 4.78
C GLN A 106 23.23 -10.04 3.59
N MET A 107 22.64 -8.99 3.00
CA MET A 107 21.76 -9.10 1.85
C MET A 107 22.48 -9.71 0.64
N ARG A 108 23.74 -9.38 0.37
CA ARG A 108 24.53 -10.02 -0.69
C ARG A 108 24.70 -11.52 -0.46
N THR A 109 25.05 -11.92 0.76
CA THR A 109 25.20 -13.35 1.12
C THR A 109 23.88 -14.09 1.02
N LEU A 110 22.79 -13.47 1.47
CA LEU A 110 21.45 -14.04 1.42
C LEU A 110 20.96 -14.18 -0.02
N LYS A 111 21.16 -13.18 -0.88
CA LYS A 111 20.83 -13.26 -2.32
C LYS A 111 21.53 -14.44 -2.99
N LEU A 112 22.82 -14.62 -2.74
CA LEU A 112 23.57 -15.76 -3.28
C LEU A 112 23.04 -17.10 -2.77
N LYS A 113 22.74 -17.18 -1.47
CA LYS A 113 22.20 -18.40 -0.84
C LYS A 113 20.83 -18.78 -1.40
N HIS A 114 19.97 -17.79 -1.63
CA HIS A 114 18.59 -17.97 -2.10
C HIS A 114 18.44 -17.87 -3.64
N GLN A 115 19.56 -17.75 -4.36
CA GLN A 115 19.61 -17.62 -5.82
C GLN A 115 18.72 -16.48 -6.35
N ILE A 116 18.77 -15.34 -5.65
CA ILE A 116 18.02 -14.14 -5.99
C ILE A 116 18.87 -13.31 -6.93
N GLU A 117 18.40 -13.19 -8.17
CA GLU A 117 19.08 -12.41 -9.20
C GLU A 117 19.01 -10.90 -8.94
N PRO A 118 20.07 -10.15 -9.27
CA PRO A 118 20.03 -8.69 -9.25
C PRO A 118 18.99 -8.16 -10.23
N GLN A 119 18.11 -7.30 -9.75
CA GLN A 119 17.01 -6.74 -10.52
C GLN A 119 16.53 -5.43 -9.92
N ARG A 120 16.08 -4.54 -10.81
CA ARG A 120 15.56 -3.23 -10.43
C ARG A 120 14.04 -3.24 -10.53
N PHE A 121 13.38 -2.95 -9.43
CA PHE A 121 11.93 -2.75 -9.38
C PHE A 121 11.59 -1.27 -9.30
N SER A 122 10.40 -0.97 -9.78
CA SER A 122 9.84 0.38 -9.76
C SER A 122 8.33 0.29 -9.59
N TYR A 123 7.76 1.13 -8.75
CA TYR A 123 6.32 1.20 -8.53
C TYR A 123 5.89 2.55 -7.95
N HIS A 124 4.63 2.92 -8.17
CA HIS A 124 4.02 4.04 -7.45
C HIS A 124 3.41 3.53 -6.16
N GLU A 125 3.77 4.16 -5.05
CA GLU A 125 3.11 3.89 -3.78
C GLU A 125 1.68 4.43 -3.81
N ILE A 126 0.75 3.63 -3.28
CA ILE A 126 -0.60 4.09 -2.94
C ILE A 126 -0.58 4.51 -1.47
N ILE A 127 -0.90 5.78 -1.25
CA ILE A 127 -0.96 6.42 0.06
C ILE A 127 -2.43 6.56 0.44
N PHE A 128 -2.74 6.31 1.71
CA PHE A 128 -4.09 6.46 2.24
C PHE A 128 -4.15 7.64 3.19
N ARG A 129 -5.28 8.35 3.17
CA ARG A 129 -5.58 9.43 4.11
C ARG A 129 -7.03 9.32 4.57
N HIS A 130 -7.29 9.66 5.83
CA HIS A 130 -8.64 9.83 6.32
C HIS A 130 -9.04 11.30 6.48
N VAL A 131 -10.35 11.54 6.46
CA VAL A 131 -10.97 12.81 6.84
C VAL A 131 -12.13 12.52 7.78
N ASP A 132 -12.13 13.18 8.94
CA ASP A 132 -13.24 13.16 9.89
C ASP A 132 -14.19 14.33 9.61
N VAL A 133 -15.41 14.03 9.21
CA VAL A 133 -16.45 15.01 8.89
C VAL A 133 -17.47 15.03 10.01
N MET A 134 -17.60 16.19 10.67
CA MET A 134 -18.55 16.37 11.78
C MET A 134 -19.97 15.97 11.36
N GLY A 135 -20.58 15.05 12.11
CA GLY A 135 -21.93 14.54 11.85
C GLY A 135 -22.05 13.53 10.71
N SER A 136 -20.97 13.22 9.98
CA SER A 136 -20.97 12.23 8.87
C SER A 136 -19.98 11.08 9.07
N GLY A 137 -19.01 11.22 9.98
CA GLY A 137 -18.08 10.17 10.34
C GLY A 137 -16.74 10.25 9.62
N ARG A 138 -16.01 9.12 9.60
CA ARG A 138 -14.67 8.99 9.01
C ARG A 138 -14.73 8.41 7.60
N PHE A 139 -14.06 9.08 6.66
CA PHE A 139 -13.91 8.68 5.27
C PHE A 139 -12.44 8.46 4.95
N PHE A 140 -12.15 7.52 4.04
CA PHE A 140 -10.79 7.18 3.61
C PHE A 140 -10.64 7.39 2.11
N TYR A 141 -9.48 7.90 1.72
CA TYR A 141 -9.16 8.27 0.35
C TYR A 141 -7.77 7.73 0.00
N ALA A 142 -7.59 7.38 -1.27
CA ALA A 142 -6.32 6.92 -1.81
C ALA A 142 -5.67 8.00 -2.68
N GLU A 143 -4.35 8.04 -2.69
CA GLU A 143 -3.55 8.90 -3.56
C GLU A 143 -2.43 8.07 -4.19
N LYS A 144 -2.14 8.31 -5.46
CA LYS A 144 -0.98 7.73 -6.13
C LYS A 144 0.21 8.66 -5.96
N ALA A 145 1.30 8.17 -5.35
CA ALA A 145 2.52 8.95 -5.19
C ALA A 145 3.02 9.45 -6.55
N GLN A 146 3.33 10.74 -6.65
CA GLN A 146 3.78 11.35 -7.91
C GLN A 146 5.13 10.79 -8.38
N LYS A 147 6.00 10.45 -7.43
CA LYS A 147 7.31 9.86 -7.71
C LYS A 147 7.19 8.35 -7.62
N GLU A 148 7.82 7.69 -8.58
CA GLU A 148 7.99 6.25 -8.56
C GLU A 148 9.07 5.88 -7.53
N THR A 149 8.78 4.90 -6.68
CA THR A 149 9.74 4.28 -5.77
C THR A 149 10.56 3.27 -6.55
N ILE A 150 11.88 3.32 -6.38
CA ILE A 150 12.83 2.45 -7.07
C ILE A 150 13.52 1.59 -6.03
N ILE A 151 13.55 0.28 -6.28
CA ILE A 151 14.22 -0.70 -5.43
C ILE A 151 15.31 -1.38 -6.27
N ASP A 152 16.55 -1.31 -5.80
CA ASP A 152 17.66 -2.07 -6.36
C ASP A 152 17.89 -3.32 -5.49
N LEU A 153 17.48 -4.47 -6.02
CA LEU A 153 17.73 -5.78 -5.45
C LEU A 153 18.94 -6.41 -6.17
#